data_AF-A0A7W5DNX6-F1
#
_entry.id   AF-A0A7W5DNX6-F1
#
_cell.length_a   1.000
_cell.length_b   1.000
_cell.length_c   1.000
_cell.angle_alpha   90.00
_cell.angle_beta   90.00
_cell.angle_gamma   90.00
#
_symmetry.space_group_name_H-M   'P 1'
#
loop_
_entity.id
_entity.type
_entity.pdbx_description
1 polymer ?
#
loop_
_entity_poly.entity_id
_entity_poly.type
_entity_poly.pdbx_seq_one_letter_code
_entity_poly.pdbx_strand_id
1 'polypeptide(L)'
;MEQNNRRVKQNLAEHPWGTLKRQRGFDYVLTRGKKKVLGEVGLVFIGYNLSRLEKIEGGINALKEFIMQMMALLYPKRACLKTI
;
A
#
# COMPACT_ATOMS: atom_id res chain seq x y z
N MET A 1 17.70 -23.01 0.43
CA MET A 1 16.33 -22.50 0.71
C MET A 1 16.21 -20.97 0.54
N GLU A 2 17.23 -20.17 0.84
CA GLU A 2 17.18 -18.69 0.67
C GLU A 2 17.08 -18.19 -0.78
N GLN A 3 17.72 -18.87 -1.74
CA GLN A 3 17.65 -18.52 -3.17
C GLN A 3 16.21 -18.53 -3.71
N ASN A 4 15.37 -19.45 -3.24
CA ASN A 4 13.97 -19.57 -3.68
C ASN A 4 13.12 -18.40 -3.15
N ASN A 5 13.34 -17.98 -1.91
CA ASN A 5 12.60 -16.88 -1.28
C ASN A 5 12.90 -15.52 -1.95
N ARG A 6 14.15 -15.29 -2.41
CA ARG A 6 14.51 -14.07 -3.16
C ARG A 6 13.77 -13.98 -4.49
N ARG A 7 13.69 -15.07 -5.24
CA ARG A 7 12.97 -15.13 -6.53
C ARG A 7 11.47 -14.88 -6.36
N VAL A 8 10.86 -15.45 -5.31
CA VAL A 8 9.44 -15.22 -5.00
C VAL A 8 9.19 -13.73 -4.69
N LYS A 9 10.00 -13.11 -3.83
CA LYS A 9 9.89 -11.67 -3.52
C LYS A 9 10.06 -10.79 -4.76
N GLN A 10 10.99 -11.16 -5.63
CA GLN A 10 11.23 -10.47 -6.89
C GLN A 10 10.03 -10.58 -7.83
N ASN A 11 9.47 -11.77 -8.02
CA ASN A 11 8.27 -11.97 -8.82
C ASN A 11 7.05 -11.20 -8.27
N LEU A 12 6.90 -11.18 -6.94
CA LEU A 12 5.87 -10.39 -6.24
C LEU A 12 6.02 -8.89 -6.44
N ALA A 13 7.23 -8.37 -6.65
CA ALA A 13 7.50 -6.95 -6.87
C ALA A 13 7.52 -6.56 -8.36
N GLU A 14 7.97 -7.46 -9.24
CA GLU A 14 8.05 -7.21 -10.68
C GLU A 14 6.69 -7.27 -11.36
N HIS A 15 5.83 -8.21 -10.95
CA HIS A 15 4.47 -8.32 -11.49
C HIS A 15 3.61 -7.04 -11.30
N PRO A 16 3.53 -6.42 -10.10
CA PRO A 16 2.78 -5.19 -9.92
C PRO A 16 3.39 -4.02 -10.69
N TRP A 17 4.72 -3.98 -10.84
CA TRP A 17 5.38 -2.96 -11.66
C TRP A 17 5.01 -3.05 -13.14
N GLY A 18 5.03 -4.27 -13.71
CA GLY A 18 4.57 -4.51 -15.08
C GLY A 18 3.11 -4.14 -15.28
N THR A 19 2.27 -4.41 -14.28
CA THR A 19 0.84 -4.07 -14.30
C THR A 19 0.61 -2.56 -14.26
N LEU A 20 1.34 -1.85 -13.40
CA LEU A 20 1.26 -0.39 -13.28
C LEU A 20 1.63 0.32 -14.57
N LYS A 21 2.71 -0.10 -15.25
CA LYS A 21 3.09 0.48 -16.54
C LYS A 21 2.08 0.14 -17.64
N ARG A 22 1.78 -1.14 -17.84
CA ARG A 22 1.00 -1.59 -19.01
C ARG A 22 -0.50 -1.39 -18.88
N GLN A 23 -1.09 -1.63 -17.70
CA GLN A 23 -2.54 -1.57 -17.50
C GLN A 23 -3.00 -0.23 -16.90
N ARG A 24 -2.11 0.50 -16.22
CA ARG A 24 -2.46 1.75 -15.52
C ARG A 24 -1.75 2.99 -16.10
N GLY A 25 -0.96 2.83 -17.17
CA GLY A 25 -0.32 3.94 -17.89
C GLY A 25 0.72 4.71 -17.07
N PHE A 26 1.35 4.07 -16.08
CA PHE A 26 2.34 4.72 -15.21
C PHE A 26 3.74 4.74 -15.87
N ASP A 27 3.86 5.47 -16.99
CA ASP A 27 5.09 5.53 -17.78
C ASP A 27 6.09 6.58 -17.28
N TYR A 28 5.59 7.65 -16.67
CA TYR A 28 6.40 8.74 -16.13
C TYR A 28 5.85 9.25 -14.80
N VAL A 29 6.73 9.87 -14.03
CA VAL A 29 6.40 10.51 -12.74
C VAL A 29 6.32 12.02 -12.97
N LEU A 30 5.38 12.68 -12.32
CA LEU A 30 5.11 14.11 -12.54
C LEU A 30 6.05 14.99 -11.71
N THR A 31 6.46 14.52 -10.53
CA THR A 31 7.34 15.28 -9.64
C THR A 31 8.82 15.10 -9.97
N ARG A 32 9.61 16.08 -9.54
CA ARG A 32 11.07 16.07 -9.62
C ARG A 32 11.69 16.00 -8.22
N GLY A 33 12.81 15.27 -8.12
CA GLY A 33 13.57 15.09 -6.89
C GLY A 33 13.22 13.78 -6.16
N LYS A 34 14.26 13.08 -5.68
CA LYS A 34 14.19 11.69 -5.18
C LYS A 34 13.07 11.45 -4.16
N LYS A 35 12.91 12.35 -3.19
CA LYS A 35 11.88 12.22 -2.13
C LYS A 35 10.46 12.31 -2.67
N LYS A 36 10.21 13.22 -3.61
CA LYS A 36 8.88 13.44 -4.21
C LYS A 36 8.52 12.28 -5.13
N VAL A 37 9.46 11.86 -5.97
CA VAL A 37 9.30 10.70 -6.86
C VAL A 37 9.00 9.43 -6.06
N LEU A 38 9.72 9.21 -4.95
CA LEU A 38 9.46 8.07 -4.08
C LEU A 38 8.05 8.12 -3.47
N GLY A 39 7.58 9.32 -3.10
CA GLY A 39 6.21 9.52 -2.62
C GLY A 39 5.15 9.19 -3.68
N GLU A 40 5.33 9.67 -4.92
CA GLU A 40 4.42 9.38 -6.03
C GLU A 40 4.34 7.89 -6.34
N VAL A 41 5.51 7.24 -6.47
CA VAL A 41 5.58 5.79 -6.70
C VAL A 41 4.90 5.05 -5.54
N GLY A 42 5.17 5.44 -4.29
CA GLY A 42 4.53 4.86 -3.11
C GLY A 42 3.00 4.96 -3.14
N LEU A 43 2.46 6.13 -3.49
CA LEU A 43 1.01 6.35 -3.62
C LEU A 43 0.38 5.43 -4.69
N VAL A 44 1.05 5.28 -5.83
CA VAL A 44 0.58 4.43 -6.93
C VAL A 44 0.55 2.96 -6.50
N PHE A 45 1.56 2.49 -5.77
CA PHE A 45 1.58 1.13 -5.22
C PHE A 45 0.50 0.91 -4.16
N ILE A 46 0.21 1.90 -3.31
CA ILE A 46 -0.91 1.84 -2.37
C ILE A 46 -2.22 1.68 -3.13
N GLY A 47 -2.47 2.50 -4.16
CA GLY A 47 -3.65 2.40 -5.01
C GLY A 47 -3.78 1.04 -5.70
N TYR A 48 -2.67 0.48 -6.20
CA TYR A 48 -2.65 -0.86 -6.78
C TYR A 48 -3.03 -1.94 -5.76
N ASN A 49 -2.44 -1.90 -4.56
CA ASN A 49 -2.74 -2.87 -3.50
C ASN A 49 -4.20 -2.78 -3.04
N LEU A 50 -4.78 -1.59 -2.97
CA LEU A 50 -6.21 -1.41 -2.66
C LEU A 50 -7.11 -2.02 -3.76
N SER A 51 -6.82 -1.77 -5.04
CA SER A 51 -7.54 -2.41 -6.15
C SER A 51 -7.38 -3.94 -6.17
N ARG A 52 -6.27 -4.47 -5.65
CA ARG A 52 -6.07 -5.92 -5.49
C ARG A 52 -6.88 -6.46 -4.32
N LEU A 53 -6.93 -5.72 -3.22
CA LEU A 53 -7.68 -6.09 -2.03
C LEU A 53 -9.18 -6.20 -2.30
N GLU A 54 -9.74 -5.32 -3.12
CA GLU A 54 -11.15 -5.39 -3.56
C GLU A 54 -11.49 -6.72 -4.24
N LYS A 55 -10.54 -7.26 -5.01
CA LYS A 55 -10.71 -8.52 -5.76
C LYS A 55 -10.50 -9.76 -4.90
N ILE A 56 -9.96 -9.61 -3.70
CA ILE A 56 -9.78 -10.72 -2.75
C ILE A 56 -11.07 -10.88 -1.96
N GLU A 57 -11.60 -12.09 -1.92
CA GLU A 57 -12.79 -12.40 -1.14
C GLU A 57 -12.58 -12.05 0.34
N GLY A 58 -13.48 -11.23 0.90
CA GLY A 58 -13.36 -10.72 2.27
C GLY A 58 -12.28 -9.65 2.51
N GLY A 59 -11.50 -9.25 1.49
CA GLY A 59 -10.40 -8.31 1.64
C GLY A 59 -10.85 -6.92 2.13
N ILE A 60 -11.95 -6.40 1.60
CA ILE A 60 -12.52 -5.10 2.03
C ILE A 60 -13.03 -5.16 3.47
N ASN A 61 -13.64 -6.28 3.87
CA ASN A 61 -14.10 -6.47 5.24
C ASN A 61 -12.92 -6.48 6.21
N ALA A 62 -11.84 -7.20 5.87
CA ALA A 62 -10.62 -7.20 6.68
C ALA A 62 -10.01 -5.80 6.83
N LEU A 63 -10.02 -4.99 5.77
CA LEU A 63 -9.57 -3.60 5.84
C LEU A 63 -10.48 -2.74 6.73
N LYS A 64 -11.80 -2.93 6.65
CA LYS A 64 -12.75 -2.22 7.51
C LYS A 64 -12.50 -2.53 8.99
N GLU A 65 -12.36 -3.81 9.34
CA GLU A 65 -12.03 -4.24 10.70
C GLU A 65 -10.71 -3.63 11.18
N PHE A 66 -9.68 -3.67 10.33
CA PHE A 66 -8.38 -3.06 10.64
C PHE A 66 -8.51 -1.55 10.91
N ILE A 67 -9.24 -0.82 10.08
CA ILE A 67 -9.46 0.62 10.27
C ILE A 67 -10.22 0.90 11.57
N MET A 68 -11.27 0.11 11.87
CA MET A 68 -12.02 0.25 13.12
C MET A 68 -11.14 0.00 14.35
N GLN A 69 -10.28 -1.02 14.32
CA GLN A 69 -9.31 -1.30 15.38
C GLN A 69 -8.30 -0.14 15.56
N MET A 70 -7.77 0.40 14.46
CA MET A 70 -6.86 1.55 14.52
C MET A 70 -7.55 2.79 15.11
N MET A 71 -8.79 3.08 14.69
CA MET A 71 -9.56 4.19 15.24
C MET A 71 -9.83 4.01 16.74
N ALA A 72 -10.21 2.80 17.16
CA ALA A 72 -10.42 2.45 18.56
C ALA A 72 -9.15 2.61 19.40
N LEU A 73 -7.97 2.32 18.85
CA LEU A 73 -6.69 2.54 19.53
C LEU A 73 -6.32 4.03 19.64
N LEU A 74 -6.64 4.83 18.61
CA LEU A 74 -6.30 6.25 18.56
C LEU A 74 -7.23 7.13 19.41
N TYR A 75 -8.50 6.74 19.55
CA TYR A 75 -9.52 7.47 20.32
C TYR A 75 -9.13 7.73 21.79
N PRO A 76 -8.73 6.72 22.60
CA PRO A 76 -8.34 6.94 23.99
C PRO A 76 -7.03 7.71 24.12
N LYS A 77 -6.09 7.55 23.17
CA LYS A 77 -4.83 8.32 23.19
C LYS A 77 -5.06 9.81 22.99
N ARG A 78 -6.00 10.20 22.12
CA ARG A 78 -6.40 11.60 21.97
C ARG A 78 -7.13 12.15 23.20
N ALA A 79 -7.95 11.33 23.85
CA ALA A 79 -8.60 11.72 25.11
C ALA A 79 -7.57 11.99 26.21
N CYS A 80 -6.61 11.10 26.40
CA CYS A 80 -5.54 11.25 27.38
C CYS A 80 -4.61 12.44 27.10
N LEU A 81 -4.28 12.71 25.83
CA LEU A 81 -3.46 13.87 25.42
C LEU A 81 -4.19 15.21 25.57
N LYS A 82 -5.53 15.22 25.65
CA LYS A 82 -6.33 16.42 25.91
C LYS A 82 -6.55 16.71 27.41
N THR A 83 -6.17 15.78 28.29
CA THR A 83 -6.39 15.87 29.74
C THR A 83 -5.13 16.34 30.51
N ILE A 84 -4.04 16.65 29.80
CA ILE A 84 -2.82 17.31 30.31
C ILE A 84 -2.83 18.76 29.84
#